data_AF-A0A924UVD8-F1
#
_entry.id   AF-A0A924UVD8-F1
#
_cell.length_a   1.000
_cell.length_b   1.000
_cell.length_c   1.000
_cell.angle_alpha   90.00
_cell.angle_beta   90.00
_cell.angle_gamma   90.00
#
_symmetry.space_group_name_H-M   'P 1'
#
loop_
_entity.id
_entity.type
_entity.pdbx_description
1 polymer ?
#
loop_
_entity_poly.entity_id
_entity_poly.type
_entity_poly.pdbx_seq_one_letter_code
_entity_poly.pdbx_strand_id
1 'polypeptide(L)'
;MERKYNPDIRENDPPYLLRQVQELLLIASTNKNSSALIYACLDSRIALEILDLNIMLHSVSAEERALIVEESKPKNGIDRVNKKQGSLKERYQLFFQAVCETLSVNAKYYDFKKSKDIQYKLSTYIHSYYMTNEDLKYDSALMQSAIVVIKEFETFLKTSFPIEDESLIMTGMNIATMPDDDKIILEEWKSSNSISYEDLKSRLKENHSS
;
A
#
# COMPACT_ATOMS: atom_id res chain seq x y z
N MET A 1 2.26 -24.12 0.65
CA MET A 1 3.57 -24.42 1.28
C MET A 1 3.91 -23.18 2.10
N GLU A 2 3.67 -23.20 3.41
CA GLU A 2 3.96 -22.04 4.28
C GLU A 2 5.45 -21.70 4.18
N ARG A 3 5.77 -20.47 3.75
CA ARG A 3 7.15 -19.99 3.75
C ARG A 3 7.59 -19.82 5.20
N LYS A 4 8.69 -20.48 5.57
CA LYS A 4 9.31 -20.31 6.89
C LYS A 4 10.01 -18.95 6.93
N TYR A 5 9.58 -18.06 7.80
CA TYR A 5 10.22 -16.77 8.02
C TYR A 5 11.67 -16.93 8.53
N ASN A 6 12.57 -16.10 8.01
CA ASN A 6 13.99 -16.08 8.39
C ASN A 6 14.46 -14.62 8.55
N PRO A 7 14.68 -14.11 9.77
CA PRO A 7 14.98 -12.70 10.05
C PRO A 7 16.32 -12.21 9.48
N ASP A 8 17.21 -13.13 9.08
CA ASP A 8 18.54 -12.79 8.55
C ASP A 8 18.53 -12.46 7.05
N ILE A 9 17.39 -12.69 6.37
CA ILE A 9 17.22 -12.43 4.94
C ILE A 9 16.26 -11.27 4.76
N ARG A 10 16.61 -10.30 3.91
CA ARG A 10 15.67 -9.23 3.56
C ARG A 10 14.90 -9.62 2.30
N GLU A 11 13.59 -9.80 2.43
CA GLU A 11 12.67 -9.96 1.30
C GLU A 11 11.80 -8.72 1.12
N ASN A 12 11.67 -8.26 -0.13
CA ASN A 12 10.81 -7.13 -0.48
C ASN A 12 9.37 -7.61 -0.75
N ASP A 13 8.76 -8.23 0.26
CA ASP A 13 7.40 -8.75 0.23
C ASP A 13 6.60 -8.14 1.40
N PRO A 14 5.42 -7.51 1.19
CA PRO A 14 4.76 -6.75 2.26
C PRO A 14 4.38 -7.57 3.50
N PRO A 15 3.81 -8.80 3.40
CA PRO A 15 3.61 -9.66 4.57
C PRO A 15 4.90 -9.97 5.32
N TYR A 16 5.97 -10.30 4.59
CA TYR A 16 7.29 -10.55 5.18
C TYR A 16 7.82 -9.31 5.93
N LEU A 17 7.74 -8.13 5.31
CA LEU A 17 8.19 -6.87 5.91
C LEU A 17 7.36 -6.48 7.14
N LEU A 18 6.06 -6.75 7.15
CA LEU A 18 5.22 -6.52 8.32
C LEU A 18 5.69 -7.37 9.51
N ARG A 19 6.00 -8.64 9.28
CA ARG A 19 6.55 -9.51 10.32
C ARG A 19 7.92 -9.03 10.79
N GLN A 20 8.79 -8.61 9.86
CA GLN A 20 10.08 -8.02 10.19
C GLN A 20 9.94 -6.78 11.09
N VAL A 21 8.97 -5.90 10.81
CA VAL A 21 8.68 -4.71 11.62
C VAL A 21 8.30 -5.10 13.05
N GLN A 22 7.48 -6.13 13.23
CA GLN A 22 7.08 -6.62 14.56
C GLN A 22 8.27 -7.15 15.36
N GLU A 23 9.18 -7.88 14.72
CA GLU A 23 10.39 -8.39 15.38
C GLU A 23 11.35 -7.26 15.73
N LEU A 24 11.52 -6.27 14.84
CA LEU A 24 12.32 -5.08 15.11
C LEU A 24 11.76 -4.24 16.26
N LEU A 25 10.44 -4.11 16.39
CA LEU A 25 9.79 -3.46 17.53
C LEU A 25 10.03 -4.21 18.85
N LEU A 26 10.02 -5.55 18.81
CA LEU A 26 10.34 -6.38 19.98
C LEU A 26 11.80 -6.20 20.41
N ILE A 27 12.74 -6.23 19.46
CA ILE A 27 14.17 -5.98 19.71
C ILE A 27 14.38 -4.58 20.27
N ALA A 28 13.74 -3.57 19.66
CA ALA A 28 13.83 -2.18 20.08
C ALA A 28 13.40 -2.01 21.53
N SER A 29 12.24 -2.55 21.91
CA SER A 29 11.69 -2.43 23.25
C SER A 29 12.47 -3.22 24.30
N THR A 30 12.90 -4.45 23.96
CA THR A 30 13.65 -5.32 24.90
C THR A 30 15.05 -4.76 25.20
N ASN A 31 15.73 -4.27 24.17
CA ASN A 31 17.13 -3.85 24.28
C ASN A 31 17.32 -2.32 24.36
N LYS A 32 16.21 -1.56 24.37
CA LYS A 32 16.22 -0.09 24.23
C LYS A 32 17.06 0.37 23.03
N ASN A 33 16.83 -0.28 21.89
CA ASN A 33 17.65 -0.14 20.69
C ASN A 33 16.96 0.75 19.64
N SER A 34 17.44 1.98 19.49
CA SER A 34 16.94 2.94 18.49
C SER A 34 17.27 2.54 17.05
N SER A 35 18.37 1.82 16.81
CA SER A 35 18.69 1.34 15.46
C SER A 35 17.61 0.39 14.97
N ALA A 36 17.11 -0.49 15.84
CA ALA A 36 15.99 -1.38 15.50
C ALA A 36 14.71 -0.59 15.16
N LEU A 37 14.42 0.53 15.86
CA LEU A 37 13.32 1.42 15.48
C LEU A 37 13.52 2.08 14.12
N ILE A 38 14.72 2.55 13.82
CA ILE A 38 15.04 3.18 12.53
C ILE A 38 14.85 2.17 11.39
N TYR A 39 15.29 0.92 11.57
CA TYR A 39 15.04 -0.14 10.60
C TYR A 39 13.56 -0.49 10.48
N ALA A 40 12.80 -0.50 11.58
CA ALA A 40 11.35 -0.71 11.54
C ALA A 40 10.65 0.40 10.73
N CYS A 41 11.10 1.66 10.87
CA CYS A 41 10.59 2.76 10.04
C CYS A 41 10.91 2.56 8.56
N LEU A 42 12.13 2.10 8.24
CA LEU A 42 12.55 1.81 6.87
C LEU A 42 11.70 0.71 6.23
N ASP A 43 11.53 -0.42 6.93
CA ASP A 43 10.78 -1.55 6.41
C ASP A 43 9.28 -1.26 6.31
N SER A 44 8.72 -0.49 7.25
CA SER A 44 7.33 0.01 7.16
C SER A 44 7.12 0.86 5.90
N ARG A 45 8.07 1.77 5.62
CA ARG A 45 7.99 2.63 4.44
C ARG A 45 8.09 1.82 3.15
N ILE A 46 9.03 0.88 3.08
CA ILE A 46 9.22 0.02 1.90
C ILE A 46 7.98 -0.85 1.67
N ALA A 47 7.38 -1.40 2.73
CA ALA A 47 6.14 -2.16 2.62
C ALA A 47 5.02 -1.34 1.96
N LEU A 48 4.83 -0.08 2.39
CA LEU A 48 3.85 0.83 1.76
C LEU A 48 4.19 1.15 0.30
N GLU A 49 5.46 1.39 -0.04
CA GLU A 49 5.88 1.65 -1.42
C GLU A 49 5.60 0.43 -2.34
N ILE A 50 5.83 -0.78 -1.84
CA ILE A 50 5.57 -2.03 -2.58
C ILE A 50 4.06 -2.27 -2.70
N LEU A 51 3.28 -2.07 -1.64
CA LEU A 51 1.83 -2.18 -1.68
C LEU A 51 1.22 -1.19 -2.68
N ASP A 52 1.67 0.07 -2.64
CA ASP A 52 1.22 1.10 -3.57
C ASP A 52 1.49 0.70 -5.04
N LEU A 53 2.63 0.05 -5.29
CA LEU A 53 3.00 -0.45 -6.62
C LEU A 53 2.16 -1.66 -7.01
N ASN A 54 2.05 -2.67 -6.14
CA ASN A 54 1.30 -3.90 -6.40
C ASN A 54 -0.17 -3.59 -6.70
N ILE A 55 -0.81 -2.74 -5.90
CA ILE A 55 -2.21 -2.32 -6.13
C ILE A 55 -2.35 -1.65 -7.50
N MET A 56 -1.39 -0.82 -7.90
CA MET A 56 -1.38 -0.22 -9.24
C MET A 56 -1.22 -1.27 -10.34
N LEU A 57 -0.29 -2.20 -10.20
CA LEU A 57 -0.06 -3.27 -11.20
C LEU A 57 -1.27 -4.19 -11.35
N HIS A 58 -2.03 -4.40 -10.27
CA HIS A 58 -3.29 -5.14 -10.28
C HIS A 58 -4.48 -4.35 -10.83
N SER A 59 -4.28 -3.09 -11.19
CA SER A 59 -5.34 -2.19 -11.66
C SER A 59 -5.14 -1.75 -13.12
N VAL A 60 -4.23 -2.35 -13.87
CA VAL A 60 -3.89 -1.93 -15.24
C VAL A 60 -3.85 -3.13 -16.19
N SER A 61 -3.90 -2.88 -17.50
CA SER A 61 -3.73 -3.90 -18.53
C SER A 61 -2.35 -4.58 -18.45
N ALA A 62 -2.18 -5.72 -19.13
CA ALA A 62 -0.91 -6.44 -19.15
C ALA A 62 0.21 -5.63 -19.83
N GLU A 63 -0.12 -4.90 -20.89
CA GLU A 63 0.77 -4.01 -21.62
C GLU A 63 1.22 -2.84 -20.74
N GLU A 64 0.27 -2.17 -20.07
CA GLU A 64 0.57 -1.09 -19.12
C GLU A 64 1.37 -1.59 -17.92
N ARG A 65 1.07 -2.79 -17.42
CA ARG A 65 1.81 -3.44 -16.33
C ARG A 65 3.28 -3.59 -16.69
N ALA A 66 3.60 -4.10 -17.88
CA ALA A 66 4.98 -4.26 -18.33
C ALA A 66 5.72 -2.92 -18.41
N LEU A 67 5.07 -1.88 -18.93
CA LEU A 67 5.61 -0.52 -18.99
C LEU A 67 5.88 0.05 -17.59
N ILE A 68 4.93 -0.09 -16.66
CA ILE A 68 5.08 0.40 -15.28
C ILE A 68 6.23 -0.31 -14.58
N VAL A 69 6.37 -1.62 -14.75
CA VAL A 69 7.48 -2.39 -14.17
C VAL A 69 8.81 -1.83 -14.64
N GLU A 70 9.00 -1.61 -15.95
CA GLU A 70 10.24 -1.03 -16.47
C GLU A 70 10.48 0.41 -15.98
N GLU A 71 9.45 1.27 -15.98
CA GLU A 71 9.54 2.66 -15.49
C GLU A 71 9.82 2.76 -13.98
N SER A 72 9.45 1.73 -13.20
CA SER A 72 9.64 1.68 -11.75
C SER A 72 11.06 1.33 -11.30
N LYS A 73 11.86 0.67 -12.16
CA LYS A 73 13.21 0.17 -11.82
C LYS A 73 14.24 1.26 -11.46
N PRO A 74 14.34 2.39 -12.17
CA PRO A 74 15.38 3.37 -11.90
C PRO A 74 15.09 4.15 -10.62
N LYS A 75 16.09 4.86 -10.07
CA LYS A 75 15.95 5.68 -8.84
C LYS A 75 14.70 6.58 -8.90
N ASN A 76 13.90 6.56 -7.83
CA ASN A 76 12.61 7.27 -7.73
C ASN A 76 11.60 6.88 -8.83
N GLY A 77 11.72 5.68 -9.42
CA GLY A 77 10.84 5.17 -10.47
C GLY A 77 9.40 5.05 -10.00
N ILE A 78 9.18 4.45 -8.83
CA ILE A 78 7.86 4.36 -8.19
C ILE A 78 7.22 5.74 -8.04
N ASP A 79 7.95 6.76 -7.57
CA ASP A 79 7.39 8.11 -7.43
C ASP A 79 7.08 8.79 -8.77
N ARG A 80 7.87 8.52 -9.81
CA ARG A 80 7.59 9.03 -11.17
C ARG A 80 6.34 8.39 -11.76
N VAL A 81 6.21 7.07 -11.65
CA VAL A 81 5.01 6.33 -12.03
C VAL A 81 3.81 6.86 -11.22
N ASN A 82 3.98 7.05 -9.92
CA ASN A 82 2.93 7.59 -9.03
C ASN A 82 2.45 8.98 -9.48
N LYS A 83 3.36 9.88 -9.86
CA LYS A 83 2.99 11.21 -10.36
C LYS A 83 2.28 11.15 -11.72
N LYS A 84 2.75 10.30 -12.62
CA LYS A 84 2.18 10.13 -13.97
C LYS A 84 0.78 9.53 -13.92
N GLN A 85 0.53 8.62 -12.98
CA GLN A 85 -0.72 7.86 -12.86
C GLN A 85 -1.60 8.32 -11.69
N GLY A 86 -1.30 9.46 -11.05
CA GLY A 86 -1.85 9.84 -9.74
C GLY A 86 -3.38 9.82 -9.68
N SER A 87 -4.07 10.55 -10.57
CA SER A 87 -5.53 10.54 -10.65
C SER A 87 -6.09 9.21 -11.15
N LEU A 88 -5.33 8.51 -12.01
CA LEU A 88 -5.75 7.24 -12.58
C LEU A 88 -5.81 6.13 -11.52
N LYS A 89 -4.86 6.12 -10.58
CA LYS A 89 -4.84 5.19 -9.43
C LYS A 89 -6.08 5.29 -8.56
N GLU A 90 -6.42 6.52 -8.17
CA GLU A 90 -7.59 6.78 -7.35
C GLU A 90 -8.86 6.34 -8.09
N ARG A 91 -8.97 6.68 -9.38
CA ARG A 91 -10.07 6.23 -10.23
C ARG A 91 -10.15 4.71 -10.30
N TYR A 92 -9.05 4.01 -10.53
CA TYR A 92 -9.06 2.55 -10.56
C TYR A 92 -9.45 1.93 -9.21
N GLN A 93 -8.99 2.49 -8.08
CA GLN A 93 -9.37 1.99 -6.76
C GLN A 93 -10.84 2.24 -6.43
N LEU A 94 -11.35 3.42 -6.77
CA LEU A 94 -12.78 3.70 -6.62
C LEU A 94 -13.61 2.78 -7.51
N PHE A 95 -13.16 2.52 -8.74
CA PHE A 95 -13.84 1.55 -9.61
C PHE A 95 -13.82 0.14 -9.01
N PHE A 96 -12.66 -0.34 -8.56
CA PHE A 96 -12.52 -1.63 -7.91
C PHE A 96 -13.41 -1.74 -6.66
N GLN A 97 -13.46 -0.68 -5.84
CA GLN A 97 -14.33 -0.61 -4.68
C GLN A 97 -15.81 -0.69 -5.07
N ALA A 98 -16.23 0.04 -6.10
CA ALA A 98 -17.60 0.02 -6.60
C ALA A 98 -18.00 -1.38 -7.10
N VAL A 99 -17.10 -2.09 -7.78
CA VAL A 99 -17.30 -3.49 -8.19
C VAL A 99 -17.44 -4.40 -6.98
N CYS A 100 -16.55 -4.28 -5.99
CA CYS A 100 -16.60 -5.12 -4.78
C CYS A 100 -17.87 -4.88 -3.96
N GLU A 101 -18.29 -3.62 -3.80
CA GLU A 101 -19.56 -3.25 -3.17
C GLU A 101 -20.76 -3.84 -3.93
N THR A 102 -20.71 -3.83 -5.26
CA THR A 102 -21.79 -4.37 -6.11
C THR A 102 -21.89 -5.89 -6.02
N LEU A 103 -20.75 -6.57 -5.98
CA LEU A 103 -20.67 -8.03 -5.90
C LEU A 103 -20.66 -8.57 -4.46
N SER A 104 -20.79 -7.71 -3.46
CA SER A 104 -20.68 -8.07 -2.03
C SER A 104 -19.37 -8.79 -1.67
N VAL A 105 -18.28 -8.45 -2.36
CA VAL A 105 -16.93 -8.95 -2.07
C VAL A 105 -16.31 -8.08 -0.97
N ASN A 106 -15.75 -8.72 0.06
CA ASN A 106 -15.08 -8.03 1.16
C ASN A 106 -13.67 -7.54 0.76
N ALA A 107 -13.61 -6.61 -0.19
CA ALA A 107 -12.41 -5.85 -0.48
C ALA A 107 -12.54 -4.45 0.11
N LYS A 108 -11.48 -3.96 0.75
CA LYS A 108 -11.48 -2.64 1.39
C LYS A 108 -10.75 -1.62 0.52
N TYR A 109 -11.19 -0.37 0.61
CA TYR A 109 -10.53 0.75 -0.03
C TYR A 109 -9.12 0.96 0.56
N TYR A 110 -8.14 1.07 -0.33
CA TYR A 110 -6.78 1.45 0.04
C TYR A 110 -6.57 2.95 -0.20
N ASP A 111 -6.40 3.71 0.89
CA ASP A 111 -6.18 5.16 0.82
C ASP A 111 -4.70 5.47 0.50
N PHE A 112 -4.41 5.69 -0.78
CA PHE A 112 -3.07 6.09 -1.24
C PHE A 112 -2.57 7.39 -0.63
N LYS A 113 -3.46 8.35 -0.35
CA LYS A 113 -3.08 9.62 0.24
C LYS A 113 -2.62 9.39 1.68
N LYS A 114 -3.32 8.55 2.41
CA LYS A 114 -2.93 8.14 3.76
C LYS A 114 -1.63 7.33 3.76
N SER A 115 -1.48 6.38 2.83
CA SER A 115 -0.22 5.65 2.62
C SER A 115 0.96 6.61 2.41
N LYS A 116 0.81 7.62 1.54
CA LYS A 116 1.86 8.62 1.27
C LYS A 116 2.17 9.53 2.47
N ASP A 117 1.16 9.94 3.23
CA ASP A 117 1.35 10.68 4.50
C ASP A 117 2.19 9.87 5.49
N ILE A 118 1.86 8.59 5.67
CA ILE A 118 2.62 7.69 6.55
C ILE A 118 4.06 7.49 6.04
N GLN A 119 4.26 7.25 4.74
CA GLN A 119 5.60 7.14 4.14
C GLN A 119 6.46 8.39 4.39
N TYR A 120 5.86 9.58 4.27
CA TYR A 120 6.54 10.84 4.55
C TYR A 120 6.96 10.95 6.02
N LYS A 121 6.03 10.68 6.96
CA LYS A 121 6.31 10.67 8.39
C LYS A 121 7.43 9.67 8.74
N LEU A 122 7.36 8.45 8.25
CA LEU A 122 8.38 7.42 8.46
C LEU A 122 9.76 7.87 7.95
N SER A 123 9.81 8.57 6.81
CA SER A 123 11.07 9.07 6.23
C SER A 123 11.82 10.04 7.13
N THR A 124 11.12 10.77 8.01
CA THR A 124 11.74 11.67 8.98
C THR A 124 12.65 10.93 9.98
N TYR A 125 12.41 9.63 10.19
CA TYR A 125 13.13 8.82 11.17
C TYR A 125 14.26 7.98 10.57
N ILE A 126 14.32 7.83 9.24
CA ILE A 126 15.30 6.99 8.54
C ILE A 126 16.64 7.72 8.34
N HIS A 127 16.59 9.04 8.14
CA HIS A 127 17.77 9.84 7.81
C HIS A 127 18.42 10.44 9.07
N SER A 128 19.29 9.65 9.70
CA SER A 128 19.98 10.02 10.96
C SER A 128 20.92 11.23 10.86
N TYR A 129 21.27 11.69 9.66
CA TYR A 129 22.25 12.77 9.45
C TYR A 129 21.84 14.13 10.08
N TYR A 130 20.56 14.31 10.40
CA TYR A 130 20.03 15.52 11.04
C TYR A 130 19.72 15.33 12.53
N MET A 131 19.92 14.12 13.08
CA MET A 131 19.59 13.79 14.46
C MET A 131 20.82 13.95 15.36
N THR A 132 20.61 14.50 16.56
CA THR A 132 21.64 14.51 17.60
C THR A 132 21.73 13.17 18.32
N ASN A 133 22.80 12.94 19.08
CA ASN A 133 22.92 11.74 19.92
C ASN A 133 21.80 11.64 20.96
N GLU A 134 21.29 12.77 21.45
CA GLU A 134 20.17 12.79 22.39
C GLU A 134 18.86 12.38 21.71
N ASP A 135 18.65 12.83 20.47
CA ASP A 135 17.50 12.43 19.65
C ASP A 135 17.51 10.92 19.35
N LEU A 136 18.71 10.34 19.21
CA LEU A 136 18.89 8.92 18.94
C LEU A 136 18.77 8.04 20.18
N LYS A 137 18.57 8.59 21.39
CA LYS A 137 18.26 7.76 22.56
C LYS A 137 16.88 7.13 22.41
N TYR A 138 16.76 5.85 22.78
CA TYR A 138 15.50 5.11 22.63
C TYR A 138 14.33 5.80 23.38
N ASP A 139 14.60 6.29 24.58
CA ASP A 139 13.61 6.98 25.41
C ASP A 139 13.39 8.46 24.99
N SER A 140 14.00 8.93 23.89
CA SER A 140 13.82 10.31 23.41
C SER A 140 12.41 10.55 22.86
N ALA A 141 11.93 11.79 22.92
CA ALA A 141 10.64 12.16 22.33
C ALA A 141 10.56 11.85 20.83
N LEU A 142 11.69 11.96 20.12
CA LEU A 142 11.78 11.66 18.70
C LEU A 142 11.58 10.16 18.43
N MET A 143 12.28 9.28 19.15
CA MET A 143 12.17 7.82 18.97
C MET A 143 10.82 7.29 19.45
N GLN A 144 10.26 7.85 20.53
CA GLN A 144 8.91 7.50 20.96
C GLN A 144 7.85 7.92 19.93
N SER A 145 8.05 9.05 19.24
CA SER A 145 7.17 9.46 18.13
C SER A 145 7.28 8.49 16.93
N ALA A 146 8.46 7.94 16.65
CA ALA A 146 8.64 6.94 15.60
C ALA A 146 7.77 5.69 15.84
N ILE A 147 7.70 5.22 17.10
CA ILE A 147 6.83 4.09 17.50
C ILE A 147 5.35 4.39 17.20
N VAL A 148 4.90 5.62 17.45
CA VAL A 148 3.52 6.04 17.14
C VAL A 148 3.24 5.93 15.65
N VAL A 149 4.16 6.38 14.79
CA VAL A 149 4.00 6.31 13.33
C VAL A 149 4.05 4.87 12.83
N ILE A 150 4.88 4.00 13.41
CA ILE A 150 4.89 2.56 13.06
C ILE A 150 3.55 1.91 13.42
N LYS A 151 2.95 2.24 14.57
CA LYS A 151 1.61 1.75 14.94
C LYS A 151 0.51 2.30 14.03
N GLU A 152 0.65 3.54 13.55
CA GLU A 152 -0.23 4.12 12.54
C GLU A 152 -0.16 3.31 11.23
N PHE A 153 1.05 2.92 10.79
CA PHE A 153 1.25 2.01 9.67
C PHE A 153 0.58 0.64 9.88
N GLU A 154 0.81 -0.03 11.01
CA GLU A 154 0.19 -1.34 11.28
C GLU A 154 -1.33 -1.27 11.28
N THR A 155 -1.89 -0.20 11.88
CA THR A 155 -3.34 0.04 11.91
C THR A 155 -3.86 0.24 10.50
N PHE A 156 -3.19 1.08 9.70
CA PHE A 156 -3.56 1.32 8.31
C PHE A 156 -3.63 0.01 7.51
N LEU A 157 -2.61 -0.86 7.60
CA LEU A 157 -2.63 -2.15 6.92
C LEU A 157 -3.80 -3.04 7.35
N LYS A 158 -4.02 -3.19 8.65
CA LYS A 158 -5.13 -4.00 9.20
C LYS A 158 -6.51 -3.46 8.77
N THR A 159 -6.61 -2.14 8.57
CA THR A 159 -7.85 -1.52 8.09
C THR A 159 -8.01 -1.58 6.57
N SER A 160 -6.92 -1.62 5.81
CA SER A 160 -6.96 -1.60 4.34
C SER A 160 -6.96 -2.97 3.69
N PHE A 161 -6.58 -4.03 4.41
CA PHE A 161 -6.58 -5.39 3.87
C PHE A 161 -7.34 -6.35 4.80
N PRO A 162 -8.10 -7.32 4.26
CA PRO A 162 -8.52 -8.48 5.02
C PRO A 162 -7.29 -9.26 5.52
N ILE A 163 -7.40 -9.82 6.72
CA ILE A 163 -6.38 -10.70 7.29
C ILE A 163 -7.03 -12.06 7.49
N GLU A 164 -6.48 -13.08 6.84
CA GLU A 164 -6.88 -14.48 6.99
C GLU A 164 -5.61 -15.29 7.29
N ASP A 165 -5.64 -16.13 8.33
CA ASP A 165 -4.51 -16.99 8.73
C ASP A 165 -3.16 -16.24 8.77
N GLU A 166 -3.14 -15.09 9.45
CA GLU A 166 -1.96 -14.19 9.58
C GLU A 166 -1.44 -13.59 8.26
N SER A 167 -2.14 -13.79 7.15
CA SER A 167 -1.78 -13.31 5.82
C SER A 167 -2.62 -12.10 5.42
N LEU A 168 -1.96 -11.07 4.87
CA LEU A 168 -2.63 -9.93 4.25
C LEU A 168 -3.17 -10.36 2.88
N ILE A 169 -4.49 -10.28 2.72
CA ILE A 169 -5.13 -10.63 1.45
C ILE A 169 -5.17 -9.38 0.55
N MET A 170 -4.28 -9.34 -0.43
CA MET A 170 -4.35 -8.33 -1.48
C MET A 170 -5.35 -8.77 -2.54
N THR A 171 -6.48 -8.05 -2.61
CA THR A 171 -7.47 -8.25 -3.66
C THR A 171 -7.24 -7.24 -4.78
N GLY A 172 -7.37 -7.68 -6.02
CA GLY A 172 -7.23 -6.84 -7.19
C GLY A 172 -8.18 -7.28 -8.30
N MET A 173 -8.22 -6.53 -9.39
CA MET A 173 -9.16 -6.74 -10.47
C MET A 173 -8.43 -7.11 -11.75
N ASN A 174 -8.71 -8.28 -12.30
CA ASN A 174 -8.16 -8.63 -13.60
C ASN A 174 -9.01 -8.02 -14.71
N ILE A 175 -8.58 -6.86 -15.22
CA ILE A 175 -9.27 -6.15 -16.30
C ILE A 175 -9.43 -7.03 -17.55
N ALA A 176 -8.49 -7.91 -17.84
CA ALA A 176 -8.55 -8.77 -19.02
C ALA A 176 -9.77 -9.72 -19.00
N THR A 177 -10.15 -10.19 -17.80
CA THR A 177 -11.26 -11.14 -17.61
C THR A 177 -12.55 -10.46 -17.16
N MET A 178 -12.56 -9.13 -17.07
CA MET A 178 -13.75 -8.35 -16.75
C MET A 178 -14.80 -8.47 -17.89
N PRO A 179 -16.11 -8.46 -17.58
CA PRO A 179 -17.15 -8.31 -18.60
C PRO A 179 -16.93 -7.07 -19.47
N ASP A 180 -17.26 -7.16 -20.77
CA ASP A 180 -16.99 -6.05 -21.71
C ASP A 180 -17.78 -4.79 -21.37
N ASP A 181 -19.00 -4.92 -20.85
CA ASP A 181 -19.82 -3.79 -20.42
C ASP A 181 -19.17 -3.03 -19.25
N ASP A 182 -18.57 -3.75 -18.30
CA ASP A 182 -17.84 -3.13 -17.18
C ASP A 182 -16.53 -2.47 -17.64
N LYS A 183 -15.86 -3.04 -18.66
CA LYS A 183 -14.67 -2.40 -19.28
C LYS A 183 -15.03 -1.07 -19.92
N ILE A 184 -16.19 -0.95 -20.56
CA ILE A 184 -16.68 0.31 -21.14
C ILE A 184 -16.87 1.35 -20.03
N ILE A 185 -17.56 0.97 -18.94
CA ILE A 185 -17.75 1.86 -17.77
C ILE A 185 -16.40 2.29 -17.19
N LEU A 186 -15.42 1.39 -17.12
CA LEU A 186 -14.08 1.69 -16.63
C LEU A 186 -13.35 2.73 -17.48
N GLU A 187 -13.36 2.60 -18.81
CA GLU A 187 -12.71 3.57 -19.70
C GLU A 187 -13.39 4.95 -19.67
N GLU A 188 -14.72 4.98 -19.57
CA GLU A 188 -15.47 6.22 -19.35
C GLU A 188 -15.15 6.85 -18.00
N TRP A 189 -15.10 6.04 -16.94
CA TRP A 189 -14.74 6.49 -15.60
C TRP A 189 -13.30 7.03 -15.55
N LYS A 190 -12.36 6.42 -16.26
CA LYS A 190 -10.97 6.92 -16.33
C LYS A 190 -10.87 8.29 -17.02
N SER A 191 -11.73 8.55 -18.01
CA SER A 191 -11.66 9.73 -18.87
C SER A 191 -12.60 10.88 -18.48
N SER A 192 -13.63 10.62 -17.65
CA SER A 192 -14.65 11.60 -17.30
C SER A 192 -14.44 12.27 -15.93
N ASN A 193 -14.59 13.60 -15.88
CA ASN A 193 -14.69 14.34 -14.60
C ASN A 193 -16.14 14.54 -14.13
N SER A 194 -17.14 14.06 -14.87
CA SER A 194 -18.56 14.33 -14.61
C SER A 194 -19.35 13.17 -14.00
N ILE A 195 -18.81 11.94 -14.02
CA ILE A 195 -19.47 10.77 -13.42
C ILE A 195 -19.22 10.81 -11.91
N SER A 196 -20.28 10.71 -11.09
CA SER A 196 -20.12 10.58 -9.63
C SER A 196 -19.91 9.12 -9.23
N TYR A 197 -19.41 8.89 -8.00
CA TYR A 197 -19.23 7.53 -7.47
C TYR A 197 -20.57 6.76 -7.34
N GLU A 198 -21.67 7.45 -7.02
CA GLU A 198 -22.99 6.82 -6.96
C GLU A 198 -23.54 6.47 -8.35
N ASP A 199 -23.26 7.29 -9.37
CA ASP A 199 -23.61 6.98 -10.75
C ASP A 199 -22.82 5.76 -11.24
N LEU A 200 -21.52 5.69 -10.93
CA LEU A 200 -20.66 4.56 -11.24
C LEU A 200 -21.24 3.25 -10.68
N LYS A 201 -21.60 3.24 -9.39
CA LYS A 201 -22.20 2.06 -8.74
C LYS A 201 -23.54 1.66 -9.35
N SER A 202 -24.36 2.64 -9.71
CA SER A 202 -25.67 2.38 -10.31
C SER A 202 -25.52 1.67 -11.66
N ARG A 203 -24.60 2.15 -12.51
CA ARG A 203 -24.30 1.53 -13.81
C ARG A 203 -23.73 0.12 -13.68
N LEU A 204 -22.81 -0.10 -12.74
CA LEU A 204 -22.27 -1.45 -12.48
C LEU A 204 -23.37 -2.41 -11.99
N LYS A 205 -24.28 -1.94 -11.12
CA LYS A 205 -25.41 -2.76 -10.66
C LYS A 205 -26.33 -3.19 -11.79
N GLU A 206 -26.61 -2.32 -12.75
CA GLU A 206 -27.45 -2.66 -13.91
C GLU A 206 -26.86 -3.83 -14.71
N ASN A 207 -25.54 -3.83 -14.92
CA ASN A 207 -24.85 -4.92 -15.63
C ASN A 207 -24.90 -6.27 -14.89
N HIS A 208 -24.90 -6.26 -13.55
CA HIS A 208 -24.93 -7.47 -12.72
C HIS A 208 -26.32 -7.91 -12.26
N SER A 209 -27.37 -7.13 -12.57
CA SER A 209 -28.77 -7.45 -12.23
C SER A 209 -29.50 -8.20 -13.36
N SER A 210 -28.78 -8.54 -14.44
CA SER A 210 -29.29 -9.19 -15.67
C SER A 210 -29.03 -10.69 -15.70
#